data_AF-A0A388Q3G6-F1
#
_entry.id   AF-A0A388Q3G6-F1
#
_cell.length_a   1.000
_cell.length_b   1.000
_cell.length_c   1.000
_cell.angle_alpha   90.00
_cell.angle_beta   90.00
_cell.angle_gamma   90.00
#
_symmetry.space_group_name_H-M   'P 1'
#
loop_
_entity.id
_entity.type
_entity.pdbx_description
1 polymer ?
#
loop_
_entity_poly.entity_id
_entity_poly.type
_entity_poly.pdbx_seq_one_letter_code
_entity_poly.pdbx_strand_id
1 'polypeptide(L)'
;MHDQFHIKLKNERLPKYLMQSRSLHIMACILLIIYILPFAVEFSENWMMLLGILLPAITILILTLFKRKLVNDVNNNRIFRILEAGFLMMGSMHYLQTDKNLPALLYGMSAFFVLFLLWMESRILQDQYILLTSRRLKWSCRCLQRNMAGMNCRPS
;
A
#
# COMPACT_ATOMS: atom_id res chain seq x y z
N MET A 1 -22.38 15.06 27.24
CA MET A 1 -21.63 15.57 26.07
C MET A 1 -20.16 15.28 26.30
N HIS A 2 -19.57 14.38 25.53
CA HIS A 2 -18.16 14.03 25.63
C HIS A 2 -17.39 14.74 24.53
N ASP A 3 -16.69 15.81 24.89
CA ASP A 3 -15.69 16.44 24.03
C ASP A 3 -14.53 15.45 23.84
N GLN A 4 -14.47 14.82 22.67
CA GLN A 4 -13.34 14.00 22.25
C GLN A 4 -12.27 14.93 21.66
N PHE A 5 -11.27 15.27 22.46
CA PHE A 5 -10.10 16.01 21.99
C PHE A 5 -9.15 15.07 21.24
N HIS A 6 -9.11 15.19 19.92
CA HIS A 6 -8.12 14.51 19.09
C HIS A 6 -6.85 15.35 19.00
N ILE A 7 -5.86 15.10 19.86
CA ILE A 7 -4.52 15.66 19.66
C ILE A 7 -3.80 14.80 18.62
N LYS A 8 -3.72 15.26 17.37
CA LYS A 8 -2.81 14.70 16.38
C LYS A 8 -1.38 14.92 16.87
N LEU A 9 -0.68 13.88 17.31
CA LEU A 9 0.78 13.97 17.45
C LEU A 9 1.37 14.26 16.06
N LYS A 10 1.86 15.48 15.90
CA LYS A 10 2.59 15.91 14.71
C LYS A 10 3.95 15.22 14.73
N ASN A 11 4.02 14.02 14.20
CA ASN A 11 5.25 13.26 14.10
C ASN A 11 6.19 13.98 13.11
N GLU A 12 7.35 14.48 13.57
CA GLU A 12 8.28 15.22 12.71
C GLU A 12 8.79 14.41 11.51
N ARG A 13 8.67 13.07 11.56
CA ARG A 13 9.10 12.16 10.48
C ARG A 13 8.03 11.91 9.41
N LEU A 14 6.79 12.38 9.59
CA LEU A 14 5.70 12.21 8.62
C LEU A 14 6.05 12.62 7.17
N PRO A 15 6.70 13.77 6.91
CA PRO A 15 7.01 14.17 5.53
C PRO A 15 7.99 13.23 4.84
N LYS A 16 8.90 12.58 5.58
CA LYS A 16 9.85 11.59 5.02
C LYS A 16 9.11 10.32 4.58
N TYR A 17 8.20 9.81 5.41
CA TYR A 17 7.39 8.63 5.06
C TYR A 17 6.46 8.90 3.87
N LEU A 18 5.87 10.10 3.77
CA LEU A 18 5.04 10.46 2.62
C LEU A 18 5.84 10.53 1.32
N MET A 19 7.07 11.02 1.34
CA MET A 19 7.95 10.96 0.16
C MET A 19 8.31 9.52 -0.23
N GLN A 20 8.56 8.65 0.75
CA GLN A 20 8.84 7.25 0.52
C GLN A 20 7.63 6.48 -0.03
N SER A 21 6.42 6.78 0.42
CA SER A 21 5.19 6.18 -0.12
C SER A 21 5.00 6.54 -1.60
N ARG A 22 5.29 7.79 -1.98
CA ARG A 22 5.24 8.23 -3.39
C ARG A 22 6.24 7.49 -4.27
N SER A 23 7.47 7.25 -3.79
CA SER A 23 8.44 6.50 -4.59
C SER A 23 8.03 5.04 -4.78
N LEU A 24 7.36 4.43 -3.81
CA LEU A 24 6.84 3.06 -3.94
C LEU A 24 5.74 2.96 -5.02
N HIS A 25 4.79 3.90 -5.05
CA HIS A 25 3.78 3.96 -6.12
C HIS A 25 4.40 4.12 -7.51
N ILE A 26 5.43 4.97 -7.64
CA ILE A 26 6.16 5.14 -8.90
C ILE A 26 6.86 3.84 -9.30
N MET A 27 7.49 3.12 -8.38
CA MET A 27 8.11 1.82 -8.67
C MET A 27 7.08 0.77 -9.11
N ALA A 28 5.92 0.72 -8.46
CA ALA A 28 4.82 -0.16 -8.87
C ALA A 28 4.34 0.19 -10.29
N CYS A 29 4.14 1.47 -10.61
CA CYS A 29 3.79 1.91 -11.96
C CYS A 29 4.87 1.53 -13.00
N ILE A 30 6.16 1.66 -12.69
CA ILE A 30 7.24 1.24 -13.59
C ILE A 30 7.17 -0.26 -13.87
N LEU A 31 6.95 -1.08 -12.85
CA LEU A 31 6.74 -2.52 -13.03
C LEU A 31 5.51 -2.81 -13.90
N LEU A 32 4.41 -2.08 -13.73
CA LEU A 32 3.24 -2.22 -14.60
C LEU A 32 3.55 -1.84 -16.05
N ILE A 33 4.34 -0.79 -16.29
CA ILE A 33 4.77 -0.41 -17.65
C ILE A 33 5.62 -1.52 -18.28
N ILE A 34 6.57 -2.09 -17.54
CA ILE A 34 7.38 -3.23 -18.01
C ILE A 34 6.48 -4.42 -18.39
N TYR A 35 5.44 -4.68 -17.59
CA TYR A 35 4.45 -5.71 -17.90
C TYR A 35 3.61 -5.41 -19.14
N ILE A 36 3.32 -4.14 -19.42
CA ILE A 36 2.51 -3.74 -20.59
C ILE A 36 3.29 -3.84 -21.91
N LEU A 37 4.62 -3.66 -21.89
CA LEU A 37 5.47 -3.62 -23.09
C LEU A 37 5.19 -4.72 -24.12
N PRO A 38 5.09 -6.01 -23.74
CA PRO A 38 4.81 -7.09 -24.69
C PRO A 38 3.48 -6.93 -25.42
N PHE A 39 2.44 -6.42 -24.76
CA PHE A 39 1.13 -6.19 -25.38
C PHE A 39 1.13 -5.01 -26.36
N ALA A 40 2.10 -4.08 -26.22
CA ALA A 40 2.27 -3.00 -27.18
C ALA A 40 2.86 -3.50 -28.52
N VAL A 41 3.63 -4.58 -28.48
CA VAL A 41 4.18 -5.22 -29.69
C VAL A 41 3.09 -5.97 -30.45
N GLU A 42 2.22 -6.69 -29.73
CA GLU A 42 1.11 -7.47 -30.30
C GLU A 42 -0.23 -6.73 -30.16
N PHE A 43 -0.26 -5.44 -30.54
CA PHE A 43 -1.40 -4.56 -30.28
C PHE A 43 -2.72 -5.07 -30.89
N SER A 44 -2.70 -5.62 -32.11
CA SER A 44 -3.93 -6.05 -32.80
C SER A 44 -4.72 -7.09 -32.03
N GLU A 45 -4.03 -8.00 -31.34
CA GLU A 45 -4.65 -9.12 -30.62
C GLU A 45 -4.92 -8.75 -29.15
N ASN A 46 -4.06 -7.91 -28.57
CA ASN A 46 -4.06 -7.66 -27.13
C ASN A 46 -4.44 -6.23 -26.71
N TRP A 47 -4.99 -5.41 -27.61
CA TRP A 47 -5.34 -4.01 -27.34
C TRP A 47 -6.23 -3.83 -26.11
N MET A 48 -7.18 -4.75 -25.87
CA MET A 48 -8.11 -4.67 -24.73
C MET A 48 -7.38 -4.87 -23.39
N MET A 49 -6.47 -5.85 -23.33
CA MET A 49 -5.67 -6.09 -22.13
C MET A 49 -4.68 -4.94 -21.89
N LEU A 50 -4.06 -4.43 -22.96
CA LEU A 50 -3.21 -3.24 -22.90
C LEU A 50 -3.95 -2.05 -22.31
N LEU A 51 -5.13 -1.69 -22.83
CA LEU A 51 -5.91 -0.57 -22.28
C LEU A 51 -6.37 -0.83 -20.84
N GLY A 52 -6.78 -2.07 -20.54
CA GLY A 52 -7.23 -2.46 -19.20
C GLY A 52 -6.18 -2.30 -18.11
N ILE A 53 -4.90 -2.43 -18.44
CA ILE A 53 -3.79 -2.27 -17.48
C ILE A 53 -3.17 -0.86 -17.58
N LEU A 54 -3.04 -0.32 -18.79
CA LEU A 54 -2.40 0.97 -19.04
C LEU A 54 -3.20 2.12 -18.44
N LEU A 55 -4.54 2.10 -18.58
CA LEU A 55 -5.40 3.16 -18.07
C LEU A 55 -5.33 3.32 -16.54
N PRO A 56 -5.46 2.26 -15.72
CA PRO A 56 -5.25 2.37 -14.28
C PRO A 56 -3.79 2.71 -13.92
N ALA A 57 -2.79 2.16 -14.62
CA ALA A 57 -1.38 2.48 -14.35
C ALA A 57 -1.07 3.97 -14.56
N ILE A 58 -1.52 4.56 -15.69
CA ILE A 58 -1.38 5.99 -15.98
C ILE A 58 -2.16 6.82 -14.96
N THR A 59 -3.38 6.39 -14.60
CA THR A 59 -4.20 7.11 -13.63
C THR A 59 -3.50 7.20 -12.28
N ILE A 60 -2.98 6.09 -11.76
CA ILE A 60 -2.25 6.06 -10.50
C ILE A 60 -0.97 6.92 -10.60
N LEU A 61 -0.24 6.85 -11.71
CA LEU A 61 0.96 7.65 -11.93
C LEU A 61 0.66 9.16 -11.91
N ILE A 62 -0.36 9.61 -12.65
CA ILE A 62 -0.78 11.01 -12.69
C ILE A 62 -1.22 11.49 -11.30
N LEU A 63 -2.02 10.70 -10.58
CA LEU A 63 -2.45 11.04 -9.23
C LEU A 63 -1.26 11.13 -8.27
N THR A 64 -0.27 10.24 -8.42
CA THR A 64 0.94 10.22 -7.59
C THR A 64 1.87 11.41 -7.83
N LEU A 65 1.96 11.88 -9.08
CA LEU A 65 2.80 13.02 -9.47
C LEU A 65 2.15 14.36 -9.13
N PHE A 66 0.89 14.55 -9.51
CA PHE A 66 0.22 15.86 -9.48
C PHE A 66 -0.68 16.06 -8.25
N LYS A 67 -1.31 15.01 -7.72
CA LYS A 67 -2.31 15.12 -6.64
C LYS A 67 -1.74 14.67 -5.30
N ARG A 68 -0.68 15.33 -4.84
CA ARG A 68 0.00 15.04 -3.55
C ARG A 68 -0.95 14.95 -2.35
N LYS A 69 -1.97 15.82 -2.30
CA LYS A 69 -2.97 15.80 -1.22
C LYS A 69 -3.76 14.48 -1.16
N LEU A 70 -4.04 13.84 -2.31
CA LEU A 70 -4.75 12.56 -2.35
C LEU A 70 -3.89 11.42 -1.82
N VAL A 71 -2.63 11.35 -2.24
CA VAL A 71 -1.69 10.29 -1.80
C VAL A 71 -1.37 10.41 -0.31
N ASN A 72 -1.41 11.62 0.23
CA ASN A 72 -1.17 11.86 1.65
C ASN A 72 -2.36 11.43 2.53
N ASP A 73 -3.54 11.18 1.94
CA ASP A 73 -4.67 10.61 2.68
C ASP A 73 -4.48 9.09 2.82
N VAL A 74 -4.50 8.61 4.06
CA VAL A 74 -4.29 7.20 4.41
C VAL A 74 -5.30 6.29 3.70
N ASN A 75 -6.56 6.72 3.55
CA ASN A 75 -7.60 5.92 2.92
C ASN A 75 -7.36 5.75 1.42
N ASN A 76 -7.06 6.84 0.72
CA ASN A 76 -6.80 6.81 -0.73
C ASN A 76 -5.52 6.05 -1.04
N ASN A 77 -4.47 6.26 -0.24
CA ASN A 77 -3.22 5.53 -0.36
C ASN A 77 -3.45 4.01 -0.22
N ARG A 78 -4.25 3.59 0.77
CA ARG A 78 -4.63 2.18 0.94
C ARG A 78 -5.33 1.61 -0.30
N ILE A 79 -6.24 2.37 -0.92
CA ILE A 79 -6.94 1.94 -2.15
C ILE A 79 -5.93 1.77 -3.30
N PHE A 80 -5.03 2.74 -3.51
CA PHE A 80 -4.01 2.63 -4.55
C PHE A 80 -3.12 1.40 -4.37
N ARG A 81 -2.71 1.10 -3.14
CA ARG A 81 -1.91 -0.11 -2.87
C ARG A 81 -2.63 -1.40 -3.20
N ILE A 82 -3.93 -1.49 -2.89
CA ILE A 82 -4.73 -2.68 -3.21
C ILE A 82 -4.85 -2.85 -4.73
N LEU A 83 -5.06 -1.74 -5.45
CA LEU A 83 -5.10 -1.75 -6.92
C LEU A 83 -3.75 -2.19 -7.51
N GLU A 84 -2.65 -1.56 -7.09
CA GLU A 84 -1.29 -1.92 -7.52
C GLU A 84 -0.97 -3.38 -7.23
N ALA A 85 -1.32 -3.85 -6.03
CA ALA A 85 -1.14 -5.24 -5.64
C ALA A 85 -1.90 -6.20 -6.56
N GLY A 86 -3.15 -5.88 -6.88
CA GLY A 86 -3.96 -6.65 -7.82
C GLY A 86 -3.31 -6.73 -9.20
N PHE A 87 -2.90 -5.60 -9.77
CA PHE A 87 -2.31 -5.56 -11.11
C PHE A 87 -0.93 -6.23 -11.17
N LEU A 88 -0.08 -6.07 -10.16
CA LEU A 88 1.22 -6.75 -10.07
C LEU A 88 1.04 -8.27 -9.98
N MET A 89 0.10 -8.74 -9.16
CA MET A 89 -0.19 -10.18 -9.07
C MET A 89 -0.79 -10.73 -10.37
N MET A 90 -1.69 -9.98 -11.00
CA MET A 90 -2.25 -10.32 -12.31
C MET A 90 -1.14 -10.48 -13.37
N GLY A 91 -0.16 -9.57 -13.41
CA GLY A 91 0.95 -9.65 -14.35
C GLY A 91 1.85 -10.86 -14.15
N SER A 92 2.13 -11.23 -12.89
CA SER A 92 2.89 -12.45 -12.58
C SER A 92 2.13 -13.71 -13.00
N MET A 93 0.82 -13.79 -12.71
CA MET A 93 -0.02 -14.91 -13.13
C MET A 93 -0.10 -15.02 -14.66
N HIS A 94 -0.22 -13.89 -15.36
CA HIS A 94 -0.29 -13.89 -16.82
C HIS A 94 0.98 -14.47 -17.46
N TYR A 95 2.16 -14.11 -16.96
CA TYR A 95 3.41 -14.70 -17.47
C TYR A 95 3.52 -16.20 -17.19
N LEU A 96 2.99 -16.68 -16.06
CA LEU A 96 2.90 -18.12 -15.78
C LEU A 96 1.95 -18.83 -16.74
N GLN A 97 0.82 -18.22 -17.08
CA GLN A 97 -0.18 -18.78 -18.00
C GLN A 97 0.29 -18.83 -19.46
N THR A 98 1.25 -18.00 -19.84
CA THR A 98 1.79 -17.93 -21.21
C THR A 98 3.09 -18.73 -21.38
N ASP A 99 3.38 -19.66 -20.46
CA ASP A 99 4.58 -20.51 -20.42
C ASP A 99 5.92 -19.74 -20.41
N LYS A 100 5.88 -18.44 -20.11
CA LYS A 100 7.04 -17.56 -20.00
C LYS A 100 7.61 -17.61 -18.59
N ASN A 101 8.11 -18.78 -18.19
CA ASN A 101 8.55 -19.09 -16.83
C ASN A 101 9.65 -18.15 -16.29
N LEU A 102 10.63 -17.78 -17.12
CA LEU A 102 11.72 -16.90 -16.70
C LEU A 102 11.24 -15.45 -16.45
N PRO A 103 10.52 -14.78 -17.39
CA PRO A 103 9.87 -13.50 -17.11
C PRO A 103 8.92 -13.57 -15.91
N ALA A 104 8.16 -14.66 -15.78
CA ALA A 104 7.24 -14.85 -14.65
C ALA A 104 7.97 -14.85 -13.31
N LEU A 105 9.11 -15.54 -13.21
CA LEU A 105 9.92 -15.60 -12.00
C LEU A 105 10.51 -14.22 -11.64
N LEU A 106 11.15 -13.56 -12.60
CA LEU A 106 11.78 -12.25 -12.40
C LEU A 106 10.75 -11.17 -12.04
N TYR A 107 9.63 -11.15 -12.76
CA TYR A 107 8.53 -10.24 -12.48
C TYR A 107 7.85 -10.56 -11.15
N GLY A 108 7.57 -11.83 -10.88
CA GLY A 108 6.95 -12.28 -9.64
C GLY A 108 7.80 -11.95 -8.41
N MET A 109 9.12 -12.16 -8.48
CA MET A 109 10.03 -11.78 -7.39
C MET A 109 10.06 -10.28 -7.15
N SER A 110 10.15 -9.47 -8.21
CA SER A 110 10.17 -8.01 -8.07
C SER A 110 8.83 -7.45 -7.58
N ALA A 111 7.71 -7.98 -8.09
CA ALA A 111 6.36 -7.68 -7.61
C ALA A 111 6.19 -8.04 -6.13
N PHE A 112 6.61 -9.23 -5.72
CA PHE A 112 6.56 -9.66 -4.32
C PHE A 112 7.39 -8.76 -3.42
N PHE A 113 8.58 -8.36 -3.85
CA PHE A 113 9.44 -7.44 -3.11
C PHE A 113 8.78 -6.06 -2.92
N VAL A 114 8.20 -5.49 -3.99
CA VAL A 114 7.49 -4.20 -3.91
C VAL A 114 6.25 -4.31 -3.01
N LEU A 115 5.47 -5.38 -3.13
CA LEU A 115 4.33 -5.68 -2.28
C LEU A 115 4.72 -5.77 -0.80
N PHE A 116 5.84 -6.45 -0.51
CA PHE A 116 6.37 -6.56 0.84
C PHE A 116 6.75 -5.19 1.42
N LEU A 117 7.40 -4.33 0.63
CA LEU A 117 7.72 -2.95 1.05
C LEU A 117 6.45 -2.12 1.31
N LEU A 118 5.46 -2.20 0.42
CA LEU A 118 4.16 -1.53 0.58
C LEU A 118 3.40 -2.00 1.82
N TRP A 119 3.49 -3.30 2.13
CA TRP A 119 2.89 -3.89 3.33
C TRP A 119 3.57 -3.40 4.61
N MET A 120 4.90 -3.40 4.66
CA MET A 120 5.68 -2.85 5.78
C MET A 120 5.34 -1.38 6.03
N GLU A 121 5.21 -0.59 4.97
CA GLU A 121 4.85 0.83 5.07
C GLU A 121 3.44 1.02 5.64
N SER A 122 2.50 0.14 5.28
CA SER A 122 1.11 0.18 5.77
C SER A 122 1.04 -0.04 7.29
N ARG A 123 1.86 -0.97 7.81
CA ARG A 123 1.96 -1.25 9.25
C ARG A 123 2.46 -0.02 10.03
N ILE A 124 3.51 0.64 9.52
CA ILE A 124 4.11 1.81 10.17
C ILE A 124 3.13 2.99 10.24
N LEU A 125 2.33 3.19 9.19
CA LEU A 125 1.34 4.28 9.15
C LEU A 125 0.11 4.02 10.03
N GLN A 126 -0.30 2.76 10.19
CA GLN A 126 -1.44 2.40 11.04
C GLN A 126 -1.16 2.60 12.53
N ASP A 127 0.08 2.49 12.99
CA ASP A 127 0.42 2.56 14.42
C ASP A 127 0.43 3.99 15.01
N GLN A 128 0.03 5.04 14.25
CA GLN A 128 0.20 6.44 14.66
C GLN A 128 -1.02 7.17 15.26
N TYR A 129 -2.06 6.47 15.75
CA TYR A 129 -3.18 7.14 16.45
C TYR A 129 -3.08 6.96 17.97
N ILE A 130 -2.88 8.05 18.71
CA ILE A 130 -3.07 8.09 20.17
C ILE A 130 -4.48 8.62 20.43
N LEU A 131 -5.36 7.76 20.95
CA LEU A 131 -6.69 8.15 21.44
C LEU A 131 -6.55 8.68 22.87
N LEU A 132 -6.69 9.98 23.06
CA LEU A 132 -6.78 10.60 24.38
C LEU A 132 -8.24 10.61 24.85
N THR A 133 -8.60 9.62 25.68
CA THR A 133 -9.86 9.67 26.45
C THR A 133 -9.62 10.43 27.75
N SER A 134 -10.43 11.47 27.99
CA SER A 134 -10.34 12.46 29.09
C SER A 134 -10.45 11.90 30.53
N ARG A 135 -10.29 10.58 30.75
CA ARG A 135 -10.40 9.98 32.09
C ARG A 135 -9.31 9.00 32.51
N ARG A 136 -8.26 8.77 31.71
CA ARG A 136 -7.00 8.13 32.13
C ARG A 136 -6.08 8.02 30.92
N LEU A 137 -4.85 8.49 31.06
CA LEU A 137 -3.76 8.17 30.13
C LEU A 137 -3.48 6.66 30.21
N LYS A 138 -4.17 5.87 29.40
CA LYS A 138 -3.79 4.47 29.14
C LYS A 138 -2.99 4.43 27.86
N TRP A 139 -1.69 4.20 28.02
CA TRP A 139 -0.83 3.74 26.93
C TRP A 139 -1.36 2.37 26.47
N SER A 140 -2.14 2.34 25.38
CA SER A 140 -2.51 1.08 24.74
C SER A 140 -1.42 0.71 23.73
N CYS A 141 -0.31 0.16 24.23
CA CYS A 141 0.57 -0.65 23.40
C CYS A 141 -0.17 -1.96 23.07
N ARG A 142 -0.89 -1.98 21.94
CA ARG A 142 -1.64 -3.18 21.51
C ARG A 142 -0.72 -4.36 21.15
N CYS A 143 0.60 -4.17 21.14
CA CYS A 143 1.60 -5.23 21.02
C CYS A 143 1.87 -6.02 22.32
N LEU A 144 1.48 -5.54 23.51
CA LEU A 144 1.79 -6.24 24.78
C LEU A 144 0.57 -6.93 25.44
N GLN A 145 -0.63 -6.78 24.88
CA GLN A 145 -1.87 -7.22 25.54
C GLN A 145 -2.36 -8.61 25.08
N ARG A 146 -1.71 -9.24 24.09
CA ARG A 146 -1.96 -10.66 23.76
C ARG A 146 -1.26 -11.65 24.68
N ASN A 147 -0.29 -11.21 25.49
CA ASN A 147 0.44 -12.08 26.43
C ASN A 147 0.02 -11.92 27.91
N MET A 148 -0.97 -11.09 28.23
CA MET A 148 -1.39 -10.85 29.63
C MET A 148 -2.90 -11.04 29.89
N ALA A 149 -3.60 -11.80 29.05
CA ALA A 149 -5.00 -12.19 29.28
C ALA A 149 -5.16 -13.34 30.31
N GLY A 150 -4.25 -13.43 31.30
CA GLY A 150 -4.15 -14.56 32.23
C GLY A 150 -4.20 -14.23 33.72
N MET A 151 -4.38 -12.98 34.14
CA MET A 151 -4.39 -12.66 35.58
C MET A 151 -5.59 -11.78 35.97
N ASN A 152 -6.56 -12.44 36.60
CA ASN A 152 -7.66 -11.87 37.37
C ASN A 152 -7.12 -11.24 38.66
N CYS A 153 -7.33 -9.93 38.86
CA CYS A 153 -7.29 -9.33 40.18
C CYS A 153 -8.65 -8.68 40.48
N ARG A 154 -9.36 -9.25 41.46
CA ARG A 154 -10.55 -8.66 42.10
C ARG A 154 -10.12 -7.48 42.96
N PRO A 155 -10.86 -6.37 43.00
CA PRO A 155 -10.68 -5.34 44.02
C PRO A 155 -11.51 -5.69 45.26
N SER A 156 -10.86 -5.63 46.42
CA SER A 156 -11.49 -5.46 47.74
C SER A 156 -11.30 -4.01 48.18
#